data_AF-X0TM81-F1
#
_entry.id   AF-X0TM81-F1
#
_cell.length_a   1.000
_cell.length_b   1.000
_cell.length_c   1.000
_cell.angle_alpha   90.00
_cell.angle_beta   90.00
_cell.angle_gamma   90.00
#
_symmetry.space_group_name_H-M   'P 1'
#
loop_
_entity.id
_entity.type
_entity.pdbx_description
1 polymer ?
#
loop_
_entity_poly.entity_id
_entity_poly.type
_entity_poly.pdbx_seq_one_letter_code
_entity_poly.pdbx_strand_id
1 'polypeptide(L)'
;YLFEAGFPDSISGTDMNKQCGSALQGIVMGAHSIMTGMSDVVLAGGVDTMDRLGPIPPGGDALTIDNPQVMMEFMKRESWQMYPDKQAKLLPQWFSIKAPWIMNMGQTAEKLSEVYNISREDSDKFAQASQERAVAAQDAGRFEREIVPIAIEYLDGRTETIDKDQNPRRESSLEKLASLKGAYKADGLVSAGNSCPRTDGATMVLLMSKEKAKELGYKPLLTFRAAATVGTDPEIMGIGPLPATQKLLQR
;
A
#
# COMPACT_ATOMS: atom_id res chain seq x y z
N TYR A 1 9.01 10.66 12.47
CA TYR A 1 8.16 9.65 13.14
C TYR A 1 8.47 9.42 14.62
N LEU A 2 9.56 8.73 15.01
CA LEU A 2 9.76 8.37 16.44
C LEU A 2 9.84 9.58 17.38
N PHE A 3 10.67 10.57 17.05
CA PHE A 3 10.82 11.77 17.89
C PHE A 3 9.59 12.68 17.86
N GLU A 4 8.91 12.76 16.71
CA GLU A 4 7.64 13.49 16.59
C GLU A 4 6.53 12.84 17.42
N ALA A 5 6.58 11.51 17.58
CA ALA A 5 5.70 10.76 18.48
C ALA A 5 6.15 10.80 19.96
N GLY A 6 7.23 11.54 20.28
CA GLY A 6 7.72 11.73 21.65
C GLY A 6 8.51 10.55 22.23
N PHE A 7 8.98 9.61 21.41
CA PHE A 7 9.84 8.53 21.90
C PHE A 7 11.26 9.03 22.23
N PRO A 8 11.91 8.46 23.27
CA PRO A 8 13.31 8.78 23.57
C PRO A 8 14.28 8.18 22.54
N ASP A 9 15.50 8.70 22.48
CA ASP A 9 16.59 8.26 21.59
C ASP A 9 17.08 6.83 21.81
N SER A 10 16.71 6.23 22.94
CA SER A 10 16.97 4.83 23.27
C SER A 10 16.06 3.83 22.54
N ILE A 11 15.00 4.30 21.86
CA ILE A 11 14.11 3.45 21.07
C ILE A 11 14.65 3.33 19.64
N SER A 12 14.99 2.12 19.23
CA SER A 12 15.40 1.85 17.85
C SER A 12 14.22 1.89 16.88
N GLY A 13 14.46 2.43 15.70
CA GLY A 13 13.53 2.44 14.57
C GLY A 13 14.10 1.70 13.38
N THR A 14 13.25 1.12 12.55
CA THR A 14 13.65 0.52 11.28
C THR A 14 12.56 0.75 10.25
N ASP A 15 12.94 1.41 9.15
CA ASP A 15 12.10 1.52 7.97
C ASP A 15 12.35 0.33 7.03
N MET A 16 11.30 -0.14 6.38
CA MET A 16 11.41 -1.18 5.37
C MET A 16 10.49 -0.94 4.19
N ASN A 17 10.92 -1.38 3.02
CA ASN A 17 10.15 -1.30 1.80
C ASN A 17 9.93 -2.69 1.20
N LYS A 18 8.67 -3.08 1.11
CA LYS A 18 8.17 -4.23 0.36
C LYS A 18 6.94 -3.84 -0.48
N GLN A 19 6.99 -2.66 -1.08
CA GLN A 19 5.90 -2.08 -1.88
C GLN A 19 4.58 -2.11 -1.10
N CYS A 20 3.47 -2.47 -1.74
CA CYS A 20 2.15 -2.56 -1.10
C CYS A 20 2.10 -3.51 0.12
N GLY A 21 3.09 -4.41 0.26
CA GLY A 21 3.21 -5.33 1.39
C GLY A 21 4.02 -4.80 2.57
N SER A 22 4.49 -3.56 2.55
CA SER A 22 5.44 -3.01 3.54
C SER A 22 4.90 -3.06 4.97
N ALA A 23 3.71 -2.52 5.21
CA ALA A 23 3.14 -2.47 6.57
C ALA A 23 2.94 -3.87 7.16
N LEU A 24 2.39 -4.79 6.36
CA LEU A 24 2.19 -6.18 6.79
C LEU A 24 3.53 -6.89 7.04
N GLN A 25 4.54 -6.64 6.21
CA GLN A 25 5.88 -7.19 6.42
C GLN A 25 6.55 -6.60 7.67
N GLY A 26 6.31 -5.32 7.99
CA GLY A 26 6.75 -4.70 9.24
C GLY A 26 6.16 -5.41 10.45
N ILE A 27 4.86 -5.75 10.41
CA ILE A 27 4.20 -6.56 11.45
C ILE A 27 4.83 -7.94 11.58
N VAL A 28 5.12 -8.60 10.45
CA VAL A 28 5.80 -9.92 10.45
C VAL A 28 7.19 -9.83 11.06
N MET A 29 7.96 -8.80 10.71
CA MET A 29 9.30 -8.57 11.26
C MET A 29 9.24 -8.31 12.77
N GLY A 30 8.29 -7.49 13.23
CA GLY A 30 8.04 -7.23 14.65
C GLY A 30 7.67 -8.51 15.40
N ALA A 31 6.72 -9.29 14.87
CA ALA A 31 6.34 -10.57 15.46
C ALA A 31 7.51 -11.55 15.54
N HIS A 32 8.30 -11.69 14.48
CA HIS A 32 9.48 -12.56 14.48
C HIS A 32 10.54 -12.09 15.47
N SER A 33 10.79 -10.78 15.60
CA SER A 33 11.74 -10.27 16.60
C SER A 33 11.34 -10.64 18.03
N ILE A 34 10.03 -10.65 18.32
CA ILE A 34 9.50 -11.11 19.61
C ILE A 34 9.67 -12.62 19.76
N MET A 35 9.33 -13.38 18.73
CA MET A 35 9.46 -14.84 18.74
C MET A 35 10.91 -15.32 18.90
N THR A 36 11.89 -14.55 18.41
CA THR A 36 13.32 -14.87 18.55
C THR A 36 13.94 -14.29 19.83
N GLY A 37 13.18 -13.62 20.68
CA GLY A 37 13.67 -13.01 21.92
C GLY A 37 14.52 -11.76 21.71
N MET A 38 14.48 -11.15 20.51
CA MET A 38 15.15 -9.88 20.22
C MET A 38 14.39 -8.69 20.81
N SER A 39 13.08 -8.80 21.02
CA SER A 39 12.24 -7.72 21.55
C SER A 39 11.09 -8.28 22.39
N ASP A 40 10.65 -7.55 23.42
CA ASP A 40 9.45 -7.92 24.18
C ASP A 40 8.19 -7.17 23.71
N VAL A 41 8.40 -5.98 23.15
CA VAL A 41 7.37 -5.03 22.74
C VAL A 41 7.82 -4.35 21.44
N VAL A 42 6.95 -4.30 20.44
CA VAL A 42 7.23 -3.68 19.14
C VAL A 42 6.01 -2.90 18.65
N LEU A 43 6.23 -1.69 18.15
CA LEU A 43 5.27 -0.97 17.31
C LEU A 43 5.57 -1.27 15.83
N ALA A 44 4.56 -1.69 15.08
CA ALA A 44 4.74 -2.09 13.68
C ALA A 44 3.54 -1.70 12.80
N GLY A 45 3.78 -1.45 11.52
CA GLY A 45 2.76 -1.05 10.53
C GLY A 45 3.39 -0.17 9.46
N GLY A 46 2.71 0.88 9.00
CA GLY A 46 3.21 1.69 7.90
C GLY A 46 2.49 3.02 7.73
N VAL A 47 3.10 3.90 6.94
CA VAL A 47 2.60 5.22 6.58
C VAL A 47 2.88 5.45 5.10
N ASP A 48 1.94 6.10 4.42
CA ASP A 48 2.12 6.59 3.06
C ASP A 48 1.45 7.96 2.90
N THR A 49 2.08 8.83 2.12
CA THR A 49 1.57 10.18 1.82
C THR A 49 1.76 10.43 0.34
N MET A 50 0.81 9.93 -0.45
CA MET A 50 0.81 10.05 -1.90
C MET A 50 0.46 11.45 -2.40
N ASP A 51 -0.22 12.28 -1.60
CA ASP A 51 -0.56 13.66 -2.00
C ASP A 51 0.62 14.63 -1.86
N ARG A 52 1.63 14.29 -1.04
CA ARG A 52 2.90 15.04 -0.96
C ARG A 52 3.84 14.78 -2.15
N LEU A 53 3.45 13.85 -3.00
CA LEU A 53 4.17 13.47 -4.20
C LEU A 53 3.74 14.40 -5.35
N GLY A 54 4.31 15.61 -5.36
CA GLY A 54 4.12 16.58 -6.43
C GLY A 54 4.93 16.22 -7.69
N PRO A 55 4.54 16.68 -8.89
CA PRO A 55 5.38 16.58 -10.07
C PRO A 55 6.72 17.27 -9.83
N ILE A 56 7.81 16.68 -10.31
CA ILE A 56 9.16 17.24 -10.18
C ILE A 56 9.19 18.62 -10.84
N PRO A 57 9.38 19.73 -10.09
CA PRO A 57 9.61 21.02 -10.71
C PRO A 57 10.95 20.97 -11.47
N PRO A 58 11.11 21.68 -12.60
CA PRO A 58 12.38 21.73 -13.30
C PRO A 58 13.52 22.14 -12.36
N GLY A 59 14.49 21.24 -12.13
CA GLY A 59 15.60 21.45 -11.20
C GLY A 59 15.38 21.03 -9.74
N GLY A 60 14.28 20.34 -9.42
CA GLY A 60 14.01 19.78 -8.09
C GLY A 60 14.95 18.64 -7.70
N ASP A 61 15.23 18.52 -6.39
CA ASP A 61 16.12 17.50 -5.81
C ASP A 61 15.40 16.15 -5.62
N ALA A 62 16.15 15.05 -5.65
CA ALA A 62 15.63 13.69 -5.63
C ALA A 62 15.01 13.24 -4.28
N LEU A 63 14.94 14.15 -3.32
CA LEU A 63 14.42 13.92 -1.98
C LEU A 63 12.94 14.37 -1.83
N THR A 64 12.37 15.08 -2.81
CA THR A 64 10.95 15.50 -2.82
C THR A 64 10.05 14.54 -3.61
N ILE A 65 10.41 13.25 -3.60
CA ILE A 65 10.10 12.33 -4.69
C ILE A 65 8.98 11.34 -4.36
N ASP A 66 8.09 11.15 -5.33
CA ASP A 66 7.22 9.97 -5.44
C ASP A 66 8.10 8.74 -5.69
N ASN A 67 8.50 8.03 -4.63
CA ASN A 67 9.41 6.90 -4.77
C ASN A 67 8.92 5.87 -5.82
N PRO A 68 7.62 5.54 -5.92
CA PRO A 68 7.07 4.79 -7.05
C PRO A 68 7.21 5.46 -8.42
N GLN A 69 6.78 6.71 -8.64
CA GLN A 69 6.89 7.33 -9.97
C GLN A 69 8.34 7.57 -10.36
N VAL A 70 9.21 7.87 -9.41
CA VAL A 70 10.62 8.10 -9.65
C VAL A 70 11.34 6.79 -9.88
N MET A 71 11.03 5.73 -9.15
CA MET A 71 11.47 4.40 -9.54
C MET A 71 10.96 4.08 -10.95
N MET A 72 9.70 4.34 -11.28
CA MET A 72 9.18 4.11 -12.64
C MET A 72 9.89 4.97 -13.69
N GLU A 73 10.13 6.25 -13.43
CA GLU A 73 10.86 7.16 -14.31
C GLU A 73 12.33 6.74 -14.43
N PHE A 74 13.06 6.46 -13.34
CA PHE A 74 14.41 5.88 -13.36
C PHE A 74 14.45 4.45 -13.90
N MET A 75 13.32 3.77 -14.07
CA MET A 75 13.27 2.46 -14.74
C MET A 75 12.95 2.59 -16.23
N LYS A 76 12.44 3.73 -16.70
CA LYS A 76 12.32 4.04 -18.14
C LYS A 76 13.70 4.25 -18.74
N ARG A 77 13.93 3.65 -19.91
CA ARG A 77 15.21 3.69 -20.63
C ARG A 77 15.60 5.12 -21.04
N GLU A 78 14.62 5.99 -21.25
CA GLU A 78 14.77 7.36 -21.71
C GLU A 78 15.33 8.27 -20.60
N SER A 79 14.97 8.04 -19.34
CA SER A 79 15.42 8.83 -18.18
C SER A 79 16.91 8.66 -17.85
N TRP A 80 17.55 7.65 -18.44
CA TRP A 80 18.98 7.36 -18.28
C TRP A 80 19.84 8.22 -19.20
N GLN A 81 19.22 8.93 -20.14
CA GLN A 81 19.88 9.93 -20.98
C GLN A 81 20.18 11.23 -20.23
N MET A 82 19.66 11.38 -19.00
CA MET A 82 19.85 12.57 -18.17
C MET A 82 21.28 12.70 -17.58
N TYR A 83 22.10 11.65 -17.65
CA TYR A 83 23.51 11.66 -17.22
C TYR A 83 24.42 10.91 -18.21
N PRO A 84 24.66 11.46 -19.42
CA PRO A 84 25.39 10.78 -20.49
C PRO A 84 26.80 10.35 -20.09
N ASP A 85 27.47 11.12 -19.24
CA ASP A 85 28.85 10.86 -18.81
C ASP A 85 28.95 9.89 -17.62
N LYS A 86 27.81 9.48 -17.05
CA LYS A 86 27.71 8.54 -15.92
C LYS A 86 26.89 7.29 -16.28
N GLN A 87 26.86 6.91 -17.56
CA GLN A 87 26.29 5.62 -17.96
C GLN A 87 27.10 4.50 -17.34
N ALA A 88 26.57 3.92 -16.26
CA ALA A 88 27.13 2.71 -15.68
C ALA A 88 27.18 1.62 -16.76
N LYS A 89 28.31 0.91 -16.89
CA LYS A 89 28.35 -0.40 -17.57
C LYS A 89 27.49 -1.36 -16.75
N LEU A 90 26.18 -1.38 -17.02
CA LEU A 90 25.23 -2.20 -16.27
C LEU A 90 25.52 -3.69 -16.48
N LEU A 91 25.40 -4.46 -15.40
CA LEU A 91 25.39 -5.91 -15.44
C LEU A 91 24.13 -6.40 -16.17
N PRO A 92 24.24 -7.06 -17.34
CA PRO A 92 23.11 -7.43 -18.21
C PRO A 92 22.08 -8.37 -17.57
N GLN A 93 22.44 -9.04 -16.48
CA GLN A 93 21.70 -10.18 -15.94
C GLN A 93 20.33 -9.80 -15.40
N TRP A 94 20.20 -8.68 -14.68
CA TRP A 94 18.87 -8.27 -14.21
C TRP A 94 18.02 -7.89 -15.42
N PHE A 95 18.59 -7.12 -16.35
CA PHE A 95 17.94 -6.52 -17.52
C PHE A 95 17.43 -7.49 -18.60
N SER A 96 17.68 -8.79 -18.46
CA SER A 96 17.42 -9.82 -19.48
C SER A 96 16.44 -10.93 -19.05
N ILE A 97 15.89 -10.91 -17.82
CA ILE A 97 15.15 -12.05 -17.26
C ILE A 97 13.64 -12.07 -17.62
N LYS A 98 12.99 -10.92 -17.83
CA LYS A 98 11.56 -10.78 -18.19
C LYS A 98 11.37 -9.54 -19.07
N ALA A 99 10.30 -9.47 -19.89
CA ALA A 99 10.09 -8.41 -20.88
C ALA A 99 10.26 -6.99 -20.29
N PRO A 100 10.72 -6.00 -21.08
CA PRO A 100 11.65 -5.00 -20.59
C PRO A 100 11.00 -3.88 -19.75
N TRP A 101 11.01 -4.07 -18.42
CA TRP A 101 11.23 -3.03 -17.40
C TRP A 101 10.02 -2.21 -16.86
N ILE A 102 9.03 -2.98 -16.38
CA ILE A 102 8.01 -2.71 -15.35
C ILE A 102 6.78 -1.92 -15.82
N MET A 103 5.83 -2.69 -16.37
CA MET A 103 4.43 -2.29 -16.54
C MET A 103 3.94 -1.55 -15.30
N ASN A 104 3.21 -0.44 -15.49
CA ASN A 104 2.54 0.18 -14.37
C ASN A 104 1.51 -0.80 -13.76
N MET A 105 1.13 -0.59 -12.50
CA MET A 105 0.32 -1.58 -11.78
C MET A 105 -1.03 -1.83 -12.46
N GLY A 106 -1.64 -0.82 -13.10
CA GLY A 106 -2.87 -1.01 -13.85
C GLY A 106 -2.70 -1.86 -15.11
N GLN A 107 -1.60 -1.71 -15.85
CA GLN A 107 -1.27 -2.58 -16.99
C GLN A 107 -1.11 -4.04 -16.55
N THR A 108 -0.53 -4.29 -15.36
CA THR A 108 -0.44 -5.67 -14.84
C THR A 108 -1.83 -6.26 -14.54
N ALA A 109 -2.78 -5.42 -14.12
CA ALA A 109 -4.16 -5.83 -13.90
C ALA A 109 -4.89 -6.12 -15.23
N GLU A 110 -4.67 -5.32 -16.28
CA GLU A 110 -5.16 -5.62 -17.63
C GLU A 110 -4.67 -7.00 -18.10
N LYS A 111 -3.36 -7.27 -18.00
CA LYS A 111 -2.80 -8.56 -18.38
C LYS A 111 -3.32 -9.71 -17.52
N LEU A 112 -3.43 -9.52 -16.21
CA LEU A 112 -4.01 -10.51 -15.32
C LEU A 112 -5.44 -10.87 -15.74
N SER A 113 -6.25 -9.86 -16.12
CA SER A 113 -7.62 -10.10 -16.58
C SER A 113 -7.70 -10.90 -17.87
N GLU A 114 -6.79 -10.69 -18.81
CA GLU A 114 -6.68 -11.48 -20.04
C GLU A 114 -6.32 -12.94 -19.74
N VAL A 115 -5.38 -13.17 -18.82
CA VAL A 115 -4.93 -14.52 -18.43
C VAL A 115 -6.04 -15.31 -17.73
N TYR A 116 -6.84 -14.64 -16.88
CA TYR A 116 -7.86 -15.29 -16.06
C TYR A 116 -9.30 -15.05 -16.54
N ASN A 117 -9.49 -14.42 -17.71
CA ASN A 117 -10.79 -14.06 -18.29
C ASN A 117 -11.70 -13.29 -17.31
N ILE A 118 -11.14 -12.28 -16.63
CA ILE A 118 -11.90 -11.43 -15.71
C ILE A 118 -12.65 -10.38 -16.53
N SER A 119 -13.97 -10.30 -16.35
CA SER A 119 -14.80 -9.36 -17.11
C SER A 119 -14.84 -7.98 -16.46
N ARG A 120 -14.97 -6.93 -17.28
CA ARG A 120 -15.21 -5.56 -16.81
C ARG A 120 -16.46 -5.47 -15.93
N GLU A 121 -17.52 -6.20 -16.30
CA GLU A 121 -18.78 -6.23 -15.57
C GLU A 121 -18.59 -6.79 -14.15
N ASP A 122 -17.83 -7.86 -13.99
CA ASP A 122 -17.57 -8.45 -12.66
C ASP A 122 -16.66 -7.55 -11.81
N SER A 123 -15.68 -6.88 -12.43
CA SER A 123 -14.85 -5.88 -11.74
C SER A 123 -15.69 -4.69 -11.25
N ASP A 124 -16.62 -4.18 -12.06
CA ASP A 124 -17.50 -3.09 -11.67
C ASP A 124 -18.51 -3.53 -10.59
N LYS A 125 -19.03 -4.76 -10.66
CA LYS A 125 -19.85 -5.35 -9.57
C LYS A 125 -19.08 -5.45 -8.26
N PHE A 126 -17.83 -5.90 -8.32
CA PHE A 126 -16.96 -5.98 -7.14
C PHE A 126 -16.71 -4.59 -6.54
N ALA A 127 -16.41 -3.60 -7.39
CA ALA A 127 -16.17 -2.22 -6.97
C ALA A 127 -17.43 -1.59 -6.33
N GLN A 128 -18.60 -1.79 -6.93
CA GLN A 128 -19.87 -1.33 -6.35
C GLN A 128 -20.14 -1.96 -4.98
N ALA A 129 -19.97 -3.28 -4.87
CA ALA A 129 -20.15 -3.97 -3.59
C ALA A 129 -19.15 -3.48 -2.53
N SER A 130 -17.93 -3.10 -2.93
CA SER A 130 -16.94 -2.48 -2.04
C SER A 130 -17.42 -1.12 -1.52
N GLN A 131 -17.92 -0.25 -2.41
CA GLN A 131 -18.46 1.06 -2.05
C GLN A 131 -19.65 0.95 -1.08
N GLU A 132 -20.61 0.07 -1.40
CA GLU A 132 -21.79 -0.18 -0.55
C GLU A 132 -21.41 -0.67 0.85
N ARG A 133 -20.44 -1.59 0.94
CA ARG A 133 -19.97 -2.11 2.24
C ARG A 133 -19.23 -1.04 3.05
N ALA A 134 -18.40 -0.22 2.42
CA ALA A 134 -17.67 0.84 3.09
C ALA A 134 -18.62 1.92 3.64
N VAL A 135 -19.59 2.35 2.83
CA VAL A 135 -20.63 3.29 3.25
C VAL A 135 -21.47 2.72 4.39
N ALA A 136 -21.92 1.47 4.27
CA ALA A 136 -22.70 0.82 5.32
C ALA A 136 -21.90 0.66 6.63
N ALA A 137 -20.59 0.40 6.54
CA ALA A 137 -19.71 0.32 7.70
C ALA A 137 -19.53 1.68 8.38
N GLN A 138 -19.38 2.76 7.60
CA GLN A 138 -19.35 4.14 8.11
C GLN A 138 -20.68 4.52 8.78
N ASP A 139 -21.81 4.24 8.14
CA ASP A 139 -23.15 4.55 8.68
C ASP A 139 -23.45 3.79 9.98
N ALA A 140 -22.91 2.58 10.10
CA ALA A 140 -23.04 1.76 11.30
C ALA A 140 -21.96 2.04 12.36
N GLY A 141 -21.11 3.06 12.19
CA GLY A 141 -20.06 3.44 13.14
C GLY A 141 -18.96 2.37 13.32
N ARG A 142 -18.78 1.46 12.36
CA ARG A 142 -17.85 0.32 12.52
C ARG A 142 -16.37 0.74 12.54
N PHE A 143 -16.04 1.84 11.89
CA PHE A 143 -14.67 2.37 11.83
C PHE A 143 -14.30 3.28 13.01
N GLU A 144 -15.28 3.69 13.84
CA GLU A 144 -15.04 4.61 14.98
C GLU A 144 -14.05 4.05 16.01
N ARG A 145 -13.91 2.72 16.06
CA ARG A 145 -13.01 2.03 17.00
C ARG A 145 -11.57 1.94 16.51
N GLU A 146 -11.32 2.17 15.22
CA GLU A 146 -10.02 1.96 14.57
C GLU A 146 -9.44 3.23 13.94
N ILE A 147 -10.28 4.23 13.61
CA ILE A 147 -9.83 5.54 13.15
C ILE A 147 -9.48 6.43 14.36
N VAL A 148 -8.26 6.95 14.35
CA VAL A 148 -7.83 8.04 15.25
C VAL A 148 -8.03 9.37 14.51
N PRO A 149 -8.91 10.28 14.96
CA PRO A 149 -9.13 11.56 14.30
C PRO A 149 -7.87 12.41 14.22
N ILE A 150 -7.64 13.02 13.06
CA ILE A 150 -6.51 13.94 12.83
C ILE A 150 -7.06 15.37 12.78
N ALA A 151 -6.62 16.21 13.71
CA ALA A 151 -6.87 17.64 13.68
C ALA A 151 -5.78 18.35 12.88
N ILE A 152 -6.18 19.15 11.89
CA ILE A 152 -5.30 19.94 11.03
C ILE A 152 -5.58 21.41 11.33
N GLU A 153 -4.54 22.15 11.70
CA GLU A 153 -4.57 23.60 11.82
C GLU A 153 -3.80 24.22 10.65
N TYR A 154 -4.48 25.05 9.88
CA TYR A 154 -3.92 25.75 8.73
C TYR A 154 -3.36 27.11 9.15
N LEU A 155 -2.39 27.63 8.38
CA LEU A 155 -1.75 28.93 8.64
C LEU A 155 -2.73 30.11 8.62
N ASP A 156 -3.87 29.96 7.95
CA ASP A 156 -4.94 30.97 7.91
C ASP A 156 -5.90 30.88 9.13
N GLY A 157 -5.59 30.01 10.10
CA GLY A 157 -6.39 29.79 11.31
C GLY A 157 -7.59 28.86 11.11
N ARG A 158 -7.82 28.33 9.90
CA ARG A 158 -8.83 27.28 9.72
C ARG A 158 -8.38 26.00 10.42
N THR A 159 -9.34 25.29 10.99
CA THR A 159 -9.13 23.96 11.57
C THR A 159 -10.03 22.95 10.86
N GLU A 160 -9.48 21.80 10.50
CA GLU A 160 -10.23 20.68 9.94
C GLU A 160 -9.97 19.43 10.78
N THR A 161 -10.98 18.58 10.93
CA THR A 161 -10.82 17.27 11.58
C THR A 161 -11.15 16.20 10.56
N ILE A 162 -10.19 15.31 10.32
CA ILE A 162 -10.34 14.15 9.47
C ILE A 162 -10.57 12.95 10.38
N ASP A 163 -11.81 12.47 10.44
CA ASP A 163 -12.25 11.37 11.32
C ASP A 163 -12.96 10.23 10.55
N LYS A 164 -13.00 10.32 9.21
CA LYS A 164 -13.67 9.35 8.32
C LYS A 164 -12.87 9.17 7.04
N ASP A 165 -12.94 7.97 6.47
CA ASP A 165 -12.43 7.74 5.12
C ASP A 165 -13.18 8.62 4.11
N GLN A 166 -12.43 9.31 3.24
CA GLN A 166 -12.97 10.30 2.30
C GLN A 166 -13.38 9.70 0.95
N ASN A 167 -12.98 8.45 0.67
CA ASN A 167 -13.16 7.79 -0.63
C ASN A 167 -14.44 6.96 -0.81
N PRO A 168 -15.13 6.48 0.24
CA PRO A 168 -16.46 5.88 0.08
C PRO A 168 -17.47 6.87 -0.53
N ARG A 169 -18.09 6.49 -1.64
CA ARG A 169 -19.03 7.30 -2.44
C ARG A 169 -20.43 6.73 -2.37
N ARG A 170 -21.32 7.42 -1.64
CA ARG A 170 -22.74 7.04 -1.48
C ARG A 170 -23.50 7.05 -2.80
N GLU A 171 -23.08 7.89 -3.72
CA GLU A 171 -23.66 8.08 -5.04
C GLU A 171 -23.14 7.09 -6.09
N SER A 172 -22.25 6.16 -5.72
CA SER A 172 -21.75 5.12 -6.63
C SER A 172 -22.90 4.22 -7.11
N SER A 173 -22.86 3.84 -8.38
CA SER A 173 -23.81 2.91 -8.99
C SER A 173 -23.14 2.14 -10.13
N LEU A 174 -23.68 0.97 -10.47
CA LEU A 174 -23.21 0.20 -11.61
C LEU A 174 -23.31 0.98 -12.93
N GLU A 175 -24.37 1.77 -13.11
CA GLU A 175 -24.54 2.62 -14.30
C GLU A 175 -23.38 3.62 -14.43
N LYS A 176 -23.05 4.31 -13.33
CA LYS A 176 -21.90 5.24 -13.30
C LYS A 176 -20.60 4.51 -13.58
N LEU A 177 -20.34 3.37 -12.94
CA LEU A 177 -19.12 2.58 -13.14
C LEU A 177 -18.96 2.11 -14.58
N ALA A 178 -20.04 1.60 -15.20
CA ALA A 178 -20.04 1.15 -16.58
C ALA A 178 -19.81 2.30 -17.58
N SER A 179 -20.21 3.52 -17.23
CA SER A 179 -19.98 4.71 -18.08
C SER A 179 -18.52 5.19 -18.08
N LEU A 180 -17.68 4.71 -17.13
CA LEU A 180 -16.29 5.15 -17.02
C LEU A 180 -15.42 4.53 -18.13
N LYS A 181 -14.61 5.38 -18.76
CA LYS A 181 -13.60 4.95 -19.73
C LYS A 181 -12.52 4.11 -19.04
N GLY A 182 -11.94 3.17 -19.78
CA GLY A 182 -10.76 2.45 -19.30
C GLY A 182 -9.57 3.41 -19.15
N ALA A 183 -8.78 3.20 -18.09
CA ALA A 183 -7.68 4.06 -17.67
C ALA A 183 -6.38 3.80 -18.44
N TYR A 184 -6.21 2.59 -18.98
CA TYR A 184 -4.99 2.16 -19.67
C TYR A 184 -5.24 1.67 -21.10
N LYS A 185 -6.43 1.10 -21.36
CA LYS A 185 -6.96 0.76 -22.69
C LYS A 185 -8.39 1.28 -22.78
N ALA A 186 -8.82 1.81 -23.93
CA ALA A 186 -10.14 2.45 -24.06
C ALA A 186 -11.30 1.50 -23.71
N ASP A 187 -11.18 0.25 -24.12
CA ASP A 187 -12.07 -0.89 -23.87
C ASP A 187 -11.49 -1.86 -22.82
N GLY A 188 -10.56 -1.38 -21.99
CA GLY A 188 -9.87 -2.16 -20.96
C GLY A 188 -10.72 -2.49 -19.73
N LEU A 189 -10.21 -3.43 -18.95
CA LEU A 189 -10.78 -3.82 -17.66
C LEU A 189 -10.76 -2.66 -16.67
N VAL A 190 -9.64 -1.96 -16.59
CA VAL A 190 -9.31 -1.09 -15.47
C VAL A 190 -9.89 0.30 -15.72
N SER A 191 -10.71 0.78 -14.81
CA SER A 191 -11.26 2.13 -14.79
C SER A 191 -10.97 2.81 -13.44
N ALA A 192 -11.16 4.13 -13.37
CA ALA A 192 -11.03 4.86 -12.11
C ALA A 192 -12.05 4.40 -11.04
N GLY A 193 -13.18 3.82 -11.45
CA GLY A 193 -14.24 3.39 -10.52
C GLY A 193 -14.02 1.99 -9.96
N ASN A 194 -13.24 1.14 -10.65
CA ASN A 194 -12.93 -0.22 -10.21
C ASN A 194 -11.46 -0.41 -9.78
N SER A 195 -10.75 0.71 -9.58
CA SER A 195 -9.39 0.76 -9.03
C SER A 195 -9.39 1.51 -7.69
N CYS A 196 -8.38 1.25 -6.85
CA CYS A 196 -8.19 2.08 -5.67
C CYS A 196 -7.72 3.50 -6.08
N PRO A 197 -8.17 4.54 -5.35
CA PRO A 197 -7.60 5.87 -5.50
C PRO A 197 -6.20 5.93 -4.89
N ARG A 198 -5.46 7.00 -5.19
CA ARG A 198 -4.29 7.38 -4.38
C ARG A 198 -4.81 7.92 -3.05
N THR A 199 -4.15 7.53 -1.96
CA THR A 199 -4.60 7.82 -0.60
C THR A 199 -3.44 8.08 0.33
N ASP A 200 -3.65 8.97 1.28
CA ASP A 200 -2.76 9.21 2.40
C ASP A 200 -3.27 8.48 3.64
N GLY A 201 -2.37 7.92 4.43
CA GLY A 201 -2.76 7.23 5.66
C GLY A 201 -1.60 6.61 6.42
N ALA A 202 -1.85 6.32 7.70
CA ALA A 202 -0.93 5.59 8.55
C ALA A 202 -1.69 4.55 9.38
N THR A 203 -1.02 3.44 9.68
CA THR A 203 -1.53 2.39 10.55
C THR A 203 -0.42 1.87 11.45
N MET A 204 -0.75 1.56 12.70
CA MET A 204 0.17 1.01 13.70
C MET A 204 -0.54 -0.06 14.54
N VAL A 205 0.21 -1.11 14.88
CA VAL A 205 -0.19 -2.10 15.88
C VAL A 205 0.89 -2.23 16.95
N LEU A 206 0.45 -2.44 18.19
CA LEU A 206 1.31 -2.81 19.31
C LEU A 206 1.38 -4.33 19.41
N LEU A 207 2.59 -4.87 19.26
CA LEU A 207 2.89 -6.28 19.41
C LEU A 207 3.64 -6.50 20.71
N MET A 208 3.29 -7.58 21.42
CA MET A 208 3.96 -8.01 22.65
C MET A 208 4.05 -9.52 22.69
N SER A 209 5.06 -10.05 23.39
CA SER A 209 5.00 -11.46 23.83
C SER A 209 3.79 -11.66 24.73
N LYS A 210 3.24 -12.87 24.76
CA LYS A 210 2.06 -13.18 25.58
C LYS A 210 2.37 -13.00 27.06
N GLU A 211 3.58 -13.39 27.45
CA GLU A 211 4.13 -13.28 28.79
C GLU A 211 4.22 -11.80 29.19
N LYS A 212 4.78 -10.95 28.33
CA LYS A 212 4.90 -9.51 28.60
C LYS A 212 3.55 -8.82 28.65
N ALA A 213 2.64 -9.16 27.74
CA ALA A 213 1.27 -8.63 27.77
C ALA A 213 0.58 -8.97 29.10
N LYS A 214 0.74 -10.20 29.60
CA LYS A 214 0.20 -10.63 30.89
C LYS A 214 0.86 -9.91 32.07
N GLU A 215 2.18 -9.78 32.07
CA GLU A 215 2.95 -9.05 33.09
C GLU A 215 2.47 -7.60 33.22
N LEU A 216 2.25 -6.93 32.09
CA LEU A 216 1.81 -5.54 32.03
C LEU A 216 0.29 -5.36 32.18
N GLY A 217 -0.48 -6.44 32.34
CA GLY A 217 -1.93 -6.39 32.52
C GLY A 217 -2.73 -6.08 31.26
N TYR A 218 -2.14 -6.21 30.07
CA TYR A 218 -2.84 -6.02 28.80
C TYR A 218 -3.60 -7.27 28.37
N LYS A 219 -4.82 -7.07 27.86
CA LYS A 219 -5.61 -8.12 27.20
C LYS A 219 -5.34 -8.08 25.69
N PRO A 220 -4.73 -9.11 25.08
CA PRO A 220 -4.50 -9.15 23.64
C PRO A 220 -5.81 -9.09 22.85
N LEU A 221 -5.84 -8.26 21.80
CA LEU A 221 -6.98 -8.19 20.86
C LEU A 221 -6.93 -9.31 19.81
N LEU A 222 -5.72 -9.63 19.35
CA LEU A 222 -5.44 -10.61 18.31
C LEU A 222 -4.18 -11.40 18.69
N THR A 223 -3.96 -12.54 18.02
CA THR A 223 -2.74 -13.34 18.15
C THR A 223 -2.14 -13.55 16.78
N PHE A 224 -0.87 -13.15 16.59
CA PHE A 224 -0.13 -13.49 15.38
C PHE A 224 0.06 -15.01 15.32
N ARG A 225 -0.44 -15.64 14.25
CA ARG A 225 -0.37 -17.10 14.06
C ARG A 225 0.72 -17.50 13.10
N ALA A 226 0.73 -16.91 11.92
CA ALA A 226 1.67 -17.21 10.87
C ALA A 226 1.64 -16.09 9.82
N ALA A 227 2.69 -16.04 9.00
CA ALA A 227 2.73 -15.23 7.79
C ALA A 227 3.47 -15.96 6.68
N ALA A 228 3.00 -15.80 5.44
CA ALA A 228 3.59 -16.42 4.27
C ALA A 228 3.90 -15.38 3.20
N THR A 229 5.03 -15.58 2.52
CA THR A 229 5.46 -14.76 1.40
C THR A 229 5.80 -15.67 0.23
N VAL A 230 5.48 -15.19 -0.97
CA VAL A 230 5.74 -15.87 -2.24
C VAL A 230 6.18 -14.83 -3.26
N GLY A 231 7.02 -15.23 -4.22
CA GLY A 231 7.26 -14.47 -5.44
C GLY A 231 6.27 -14.92 -6.51
N THR A 232 5.86 -14.00 -7.38
CA THR A 232 5.03 -14.29 -8.55
C THR A 232 5.62 -13.60 -9.78
N ASP A 233 5.06 -13.90 -10.94
CA ASP A 233 5.39 -13.21 -12.17
C ASP A 233 5.01 -11.72 -12.05
N PRO A 234 5.98 -10.79 -12.15
CA PRO A 234 5.72 -9.36 -11.95
C PRO A 234 4.71 -8.77 -12.94
N GLU A 235 4.53 -9.39 -14.11
CA GLU A 235 3.58 -8.91 -15.14
C GLU A 235 2.11 -9.20 -14.78
N ILE A 236 1.87 -10.06 -13.79
CA ILE A 236 0.54 -10.43 -13.27
C ILE A 236 0.54 -10.39 -11.73
N MET A 237 1.34 -9.51 -11.13
CA MET A 237 1.63 -9.47 -9.68
C MET A 237 0.37 -9.46 -8.79
N GLY A 238 -0.76 -8.93 -9.30
CA GLY A 238 -2.04 -8.91 -8.60
C GLY A 238 -2.55 -10.30 -8.19
N ILE A 239 -2.02 -11.38 -8.78
CA ILE A 239 -2.32 -12.76 -8.36
C ILE A 239 -1.68 -13.13 -7.02
N GLY A 240 -0.69 -12.38 -6.53
CA GLY A 240 0.11 -12.67 -5.34
C GLY A 240 -0.65 -13.18 -4.10
N PRO A 241 -1.82 -12.62 -3.74
CA PRO A 241 -2.61 -13.09 -2.61
C PRO A 241 -3.06 -14.57 -2.71
N LEU A 242 -3.28 -15.10 -3.91
CA LEU A 242 -3.74 -16.47 -4.10
C LEU A 242 -2.71 -17.52 -3.63
N PRO A 243 -1.48 -17.60 -4.20
CA PRO A 243 -0.47 -18.53 -3.75
C PRO A 243 0.04 -18.21 -2.33
N ALA A 244 0.03 -16.95 -1.90
CA ALA A 244 0.40 -16.58 -0.53
C ALA A 244 -0.57 -17.19 0.49
N THR A 245 -1.87 -17.07 0.23
CA THR A 245 -2.93 -17.65 1.08
C THR A 245 -2.88 -19.16 1.08
N GLN A 246 -2.71 -19.80 -0.08
CA GLN A 246 -2.56 -21.26 -0.18
C GLN A 246 -1.37 -21.76 0.65
N LYS A 247 -0.20 -21.11 0.54
CA LYS A 247 0.99 -21.45 1.33
C LYS A 247 0.77 -21.24 2.83
N LEU A 248 0.00 -20.21 3.22
CA LEU A 248 -0.32 -19.94 4.61
C LEU A 248 -1.22 -21.03 5.21
N LEU A 249 -2.25 -21.46 4.47
CA LEU A 249 -3.24 -22.46 4.92
C LEU A 249 -2.69 -23.88 5.00
N GLN A 250 -1.56 -24.16 4.34
CA GLN A 250 -0.87 -25.46 4.41
C GLN A 250 0.02 -25.63 5.66
N ARG A 251 0.11 -24.60 6.52
CA ARG A 251 0.91 -24.61 7.76
C ARG A 251 0.01 -24.79 8.98
#